data_AF-A0A933TAZ1-F1
#
_entry.id   AF-A0A933TAZ1-F1
#
_cell.length_a   1.000
_cell.length_b   1.000
_cell.length_c   1.000
_cell.angle_alpha   90.00
_cell.angle_beta   90.00
_cell.angle_gamma   90.00
#
_symmetry.space_group_name_H-M   'P 1'
#
loop_
_entity.id
_entity.type
_entity.pdbx_description
1 polymer ?
#
loop_
_entity_poly.entity_id
_entity_poly.type
_entity_poly.pdbx_seq_one_letter_code
_entity_poly.pdbx_strand_id
1 'polypeptide(L)'
;MSTTLTIRIDDKTKERLEHLAAATARSKSYLVSSAINGFIEANEWQIQAIEKAVKSADKGHLVGHEEVVKWVESWGTTKELDPPKCK
;
A
#
# COMPACT_ATOMS: atom_id res chain seq x y z
N MET A 1 21.76 2.22 -14.55
CA MET A 1 22.43 0.91 -14.71
C MET A 1 21.37 -0.17 -14.55
N SER A 2 21.47 -1.30 -15.27
CA SER A 2 20.56 -2.44 -15.09
C SER A 2 21.29 -3.60 -14.43
N THR A 3 20.59 -4.32 -13.56
CA THR A 3 21.07 -5.55 -12.91
C THR A 3 20.18 -6.71 -13.32
N THR A 4 20.76 -7.88 -13.56
CA THR A 4 20.02 -9.09 -13.92
C THR A 4 19.62 -9.87 -12.67
N LEU A 5 18.35 -10.26 -12.60
CA LEU A 5 17.81 -11.15 -11.59
C LEU A 5 17.27 -12.41 -12.27
N THR A 6 17.71 -13.59 -11.83
CA THR A 6 17.16 -14.87 -12.27
C THR A 6 16.11 -15.33 -11.27
N ILE A 7 14.86 -15.48 -11.72
CA ILE A 7 13.74 -15.93 -10.90
C ILE A 7 13.24 -17.29 -11.37
N ARG A 8 12.80 -18.13 -10.43
CA ARG A 8 12.07 -19.36 -10.74
C ARG A 8 10.58 -19.06 -10.67
N ILE A 9 9.86 -19.45 -11.72
CA ILE A 9 8.41 -19.41 -11.80
C ILE A 9 7.91 -20.76 -12.32
N ASP A 10 6.71 -21.14 -11.94
CA ASP A 10 6.06 -22.33 -12.47
C ASP A 10 5.59 -22.12 -13.93
N ASP A 11 5.34 -23.22 -14.64
CA ASP A 11 4.96 -23.21 -16.06
C ASP A 11 3.67 -22.43 -16.33
N LYS A 12 2.69 -22.52 -15.42
CA LYS A 12 1.43 -21.80 -15.54
C LYS A 12 1.65 -20.28 -15.43
N THR A 13 2.51 -19.84 -14.51
CA THR A 13 2.89 -18.41 -14.40
C THR A 13 3.64 -17.93 -15.64
N LYS A 14 4.55 -18.75 -16.18
CA LYS A 14 5.26 -18.45 -17.44
C LYS A 14 4.30 -18.26 -18.61
N GLU A 15 3.35 -19.17 -18.80
CA GLU A 15 2.35 -19.10 -19.87
C GLU A 15 1.47 -17.85 -19.75
N ARG A 16 0.97 -17.54 -18.55
CA ARG A 16 0.20 -16.32 -18.28
C ARG A 16 1.00 -15.04 -18.61
N LEU A 17 2.30 -15.02 -18.29
CA LEU A 17 3.18 -13.89 -18.60
C LEU A 17 3.41 -13.74 -20.11
N GLU A 18 3.51 -14.84 -20.85
CA GLU A 18 3.63 -14.85 -22.31
C GLU A 18 2.37 -14.29 -22.99
N HIS A 19 1.19 -14.71 -22.55
CA HIS A 19 -0.07 -14.14 -23.05
C HIS A 19 -0.21 -12.66 -22.75
N LEU A 20 0.15 -12.23 -21.53
CA LEU A 20 0.08 -10.83 -21.14
C LEU A 20 1.06 -9.96 -21.96
N ALA A 21 2.27 -10.46 -22.19
CA ALA A 21 3.27 -9.80 -23.03
C ALA A 21 2.74 -9.58 -24.45
N ALA A 22 2.14 -10.61 -25.06
CA ALA A 22 1.56 -10.53 -26.39
C ALA A 22 0.40 -9.53 -26.46
N ALA A 23 -0.53 -9.59 -25.50
CA ALA A 23 -1.72 -8.73 -25.47
C ALA A 23 -1.39 -7.25 -25.23
N THR A 24 -0.29 -6.95 -24.55
CA THR A 24 0.12 -5.58 -24.19
C THR A 24 1.22 -5.01 -25.08
N ALA A 25 1.73 -5.79 -26.05
CA ALA A 25 2.90 -5.45 -26.86
C ALA A 25 4.12 -5.05 -26.01
N ARG A 26 4.34 -5.74 -24.89
CA ARG A 26 5.47 -5.53 -23.97
C ARG A 26 6.32 -6.77 -23.83
N SER A 27 7.61 -6.60 -23.54
CA SER A 27 8.48 -7.74 -23.24
C SER A 27 8.17 -8.32 -21.86
N LYS A 28 8.41 -9.62 -21.69
CA LYS A 28 8.29 -10.30 -20.39
C LYS A 28 9.13 -9.61 -19.31
N SER A 29 10.36 -9.23 -19.64
CA SER A 29 11.27 -8.53 -18.73
C SER A 29 10.72 -7.17 -18.31
N TYR A 30 10.08 -6.43 -19.22
CA TYR A 30 9.43 -5.17 -18.87
C TYR A 30 8.28 -5.40 -17.88
N LEU A 31 7.41 -6.38 -18.14
CA LEU A 31 6.29 -6.69 -17.26
C LEU A 31 6.74 -7.15 -15.87
N VAL A 32 7.75 -8.01 -15.80
CA VAL A 32 8.32 -8.48 -14.53
C VAL A 32 8.96 -7.32 -13.76
N SER A 33 9.76 -6.48 -14.42
CA SER A 33 10.37 -5.31 -13.80
C SER A 33 9.31 -4.34 -13.27
N SER A 34 8.28 -4.04 -14.07
CA SER A 34 7.18 -3.18 -13.66
C SER A 34 6.38 -3.74 -12.49
N ALA A 35 6.14 -5.06 -12.47
CA ALA A 35 5.45 -5.73 -11.38
C ALA A 35 6.26 -5.68 -10.08
N ILE A 36 7.57 -5.92 -10.17
CA ILE A 36 8.50 -5.84 -9.03
C ILE A 36 8.53 -4.42 -8.47
N ASN A 37 8.67 -3.40 -9.32
CA ASN A 37 8.67 -2.00 -8.89
C ASN A 37 7.36 -1.62 -8.17
N GLY A 38 6.21 -1.96 -8.77
CA GLY A 38 4.92 -1.67 -8.13
C GLY A 38 4.73 -2.41 -6.81
N PHE A 39 5.24 -3.65 -6.70
CA PHE A 39 5.24 -4.38 -5.44
C PHE A 39 6.13 -3.70 -4.39
N ILE A 40 7.36 -3.33 -4.75
CA ILE A 40 8.29 -2.67 -3.83
C ILE A 40 7.72 -1.34 -3.36
N GLU A 41 7.27 -0.47 -4.26
CA GLU A 41 6.71 0.84 -3.93
C GLU A 41 5.53 0.74 -2.96
N ALA A 42 4.61 -0.20 -3.21
CA ALA A 42 3.45 -0.41 -2.33
C ALA A 42 3.87 -0.86 -0.92
N ASN A 43 4.82 -1.80 -0.83
CA ASN A 43 5.27 -2.32 0.46
C ASN A 43 6.14 -1.31 1.21
N GLU A 44 7.04 -0.61 0.54
CA GLU A 44 7.89 0.41 1.16
C GLU A 44 7.04 1.55 1.71
N TRP A 45 6.07 2.04 0.94
CA TRP A 45 5.14 3.05 1.43
C TRP A 45 4.40 2.58 2.69
N GLN A 46 3.87 1.35 2.68
CA GLN A 46 3.12 0.82 3.81
C GLN A 46 4.01 0.67 5.05
N ILE A 47 5.22 0.12 4.91
CA ILE A 47 6.17 -0.03 6.00
C ILE A 47 6.52 1.33 6.59
N GLN A 48 6.89 2.31 5.74
CA GLN A 48 7.24 3.65 6.20
C GLN A 48 6.06 4.35 6.90
N ALA A 49 4.84 4.19 6.39
CA ALA A 49 3.64 4.75 6.99
C ALA A 49 3.39 4.14 8.39
N ILE A 50 3.51 2.82 8.53
CA ILE A 50 3.37 2.11 9.81
C ILE A 50 4.44 2.58 10.79
N GLU A 51 5.72 2.57 10.39
CA GLU A 51 6.82 3.01 11.26
C GLU A 51 6.64 4.46 11.73
N LYS A 52 6.19 5.34 10.84
CA LYS A 52 5.88 6.73 11.18
C LYS A 52 4.72 6.84 12.16
N ALA A 53 3.65 6.07 11.94
CA ALA A 53 2.48 6.05 12.82
C ALA A 53 2.85 5.54 14.22
N VAL A 54 3.61 4.44 14.32
CA VAL A 54 4.10 3.89 15.59
C VAL A 54 4.97 4.92 16.32
N LYS A 55 5.95 5.53 15.65
CA LYS A 55 6.80 6.58 16.25
C LYS A 55 5.99 7.80 16.72
N SER A 56 4.89 8.12 16.05
CA SER A 56 3.99 9.21 16.46
C SER A 56 3.18 8.83 17.70
N ALA A 57 2.66 7.60 17.72
CA ALA A 57 1.94 7.04 18.87
C ALA A 57 2.82 6.95 20.12
N ASP A 58 4.07 6.49 19.98
CA ASP A 58 5.05 6.41 21.08
C ASP A 58 5.39 7.78 21.68
N LYS A 59 5.23 8.85 20.89
CA LYS A 59 5.37 10.24 21.35
C LYS A 59 4.12 10.80 22.01
N GLY A 60 3.05 10.01 22.11
CA GLY A 60 1.78 10.41 22.70
C GLY A 60 0.86 11.17 21.74
N HIS A 61 1.19 11.26 20.44
CA HIS A 61 0.31 11.87 19.43
C HIS A 61 -0.85 10.94 19.10
N LEU A 62 -1.79 10.85 20.04
CA LEU A 62 -2.97 9.99 20.00
C LEU A 62 -4.22 10.79 20.37
N VAL A 63 -5.38 10.22 20.05
CA VAL A 63 -6.69 10.73 20.44
C VAL A 63 -7.33 9.76 21.42
N GLY A 64 -8.01 10.27 22.44
CA GLY A 64 -8.75 9.42 23.37
C GLY A 64 -9.88 8.65 22.68
N HIS A 65 -10.07 7.39 23.06
CA HIS A 65 -11.09 6.53 22.46
C HIS A 65 -12.50 7.16 22.48
N GLU A 66 -12.89 7.77 23.61
CA GLU A 66 -14.21 8.41 23.74
C GLU A 66 -14.42 9.59 22.78
N GLU A 67 -13.36 10.34 22.47
CA GLU A 67 -13.42 11.45 21.51
C GLU A 67 -13.67 10.94 20.09
N VAL A 68 -13.03 9.82 19.73
CA VAL A 68 -13.23 9.14 18.44
C VAL A 68 -14.63 8.55 18.33
N VAL A 69 -15.14 7.89 19.40
CA VAL A 69 -16.48 7.31 19.41
C VAL A 69 -17.54 8.38 19.18
N LYS A 70 -17.50 9.49 19.92
CA LYS A 70 -18.45 10.60 19.75
C LYS A 70 -18.44 11.17 18.34
N TRP A 71 -17.25 11.27 17.73
CA TRP A 71 -17.11 11.72 16.36
C TRP A 71 -17.74 10.75 15.36
N VAL A 72 -17.42 9.45 15.43
CA VAL A 72 -17.96 8.43 14.51
C VAL A 72 -19.48 8.30 14.64
N GLU A 73 -20.02 8.36 15.86
CA GLU A 73 -21.48 8.32 16.10
C GLU A 73 -22.23 9.52 15.50
N SER A 74 -21.54 10.65 15.30
CA SER A 74 -22.14 11.85 14.71
C SER A 74 -22.26 11.78 13.18
N TRP A 75 -21.57 10.85 12.52
CA TRP A 75 -21.55 10.75 11.06
C TRP A 75 -22.93 10.47 10.48
N GLY A 76 -23.31 11.20 9.43
CA GLY A 76 -24.61 11.04 8.78
C GLY A 76 -25.79 11.61 9.59
N THR A 77 -25.52 12.29 10.70
CA THR A 77 -26.53 13.06 11.44
C THR A 77 -26.55 14.52 10.98
N THR A 78 -27.58 15.28 11.39
CA THR A 78 -27.65 16.72 11.14
C THR A 78 -26.64 17.55 11.96
N LYS A 79 -25.91 16.92 12.89
CA LYS A 79 -24.91 17.53 13.76
C LYS A 79 -23.60 16.74 13.75
N GLU A 80 -23.09 16.46 12.56
CA GLU A 80 -21.78 15.83 12.40
C GLU A 80 -20.68 16.69 13.04
N LEU A 81 -19.82 16.05 13.83
CA LEU A 81 -18.73 16.69 14.57
C LEU A 81 -17.45 16.71 13.73
N ASP A 82 -16.57 17.66 13.99
CA ASP A 82 -15.24 17.70 13.36
C ASP A 82 -14.35 16.54 13.82
N PRO A 83 -13.43 16.04 12.97
CA PRO A 83 -12.49 15.00 13.36
C PRO A 83 -11.64 15.43 14.57
N PRO A 84 -11.53 14.59 15.60
CA PRO A 84 -10.73 14.92 16.77
C PRO A 84 -9.24 14.96 16.42
N LYS A 85 -8.51 15.88 17.04
CA LYS A 85 -7.09 16.14 16.75
C LYS A 85 -6.20 15.39 17.74
N CYS A 86 -5.12 14.79 17.24
CA CYS A 86 -4.09 14.20 18.09
C CYS A 86 -3.52 15.26 19.04
N LYS A 87 -3.27 14.86 20.29
CA LYS A 87 -2.64 15.72 21.30
C LYS A 87 -1.13 15.85 21.07
#